data_AF-A0A936AAQ5-F1
#
_entry.id   AF-A0A936AAQ5-F1
#
_cell.length_a   1.000
_cell.length_b   1.000
_cell.length_c   1.000
_cell.angle_alpha   90.00
_cell.angle_beta   90.00
_cell.angle_gamma   90.00
#
_symmetry.space_group_name_H-M   'P 1'
#
loop_
_entity.id
_entity.type
_entity.pdbx_description
1 polymer ?
#
loop_
_entity_poly.entity_id
_entity_poly.type
_entity_poly.pdbx_seq_one_letter_code
_entity_poly.pdbx_strand_id
1 'polypeptide(L)'
;MVVPVGQLQMKSQSRRDWALGDEFFDAARHPKIRFSASLKMDQMLKALADGKVFDIDGQLSLRGETHGQRFQVTQSTCEFTSKSACDIELSADISRKRFGMAAHSFALADNVSMKIQLHLVMLAP
;
A
#
# COMPACT_ATOMS: atom_id res chain seq x y z
N MET A 1 0.50 -5.01 7.56
CA MET A 1 0.79 -5.92 6.42
C MET A 1 2.26 -5.81 6.03
N VAL A 2 2.88 -6.93 5.66
CA VAL A 2 4.26 -6.96 5.14
C VAL A 2 4.25 -7.68 3.80
N VAL A 3 4.86 -7.07 2.78
CA VAL A 3 4.98 -7.64 1.43
C VAL A 3 6.46 -7.87 1.10
N PRO A 4 6.86 -9.10 0.71
CA PRO A 4 8.24 -9.34 0.28
C PRO A 4 8.52 -8.66 -1.06
N VAL A 5 9.55 -7.81 -1.10
CA VAL A 5 9.96 -7.10 -2.33
C VAL A 5 10.34 -8.09 -3.44
N GLY A 6 10.95 -9.22 -3.09
CA GLY A 6 11.32 -10.27 -4.05
C GLY A 6 10.15 -10.91 -4.79
N GLN A 7 8.90 -10.73 -4.34
CA GLN A 7 7.71 -11.19 -5.05
C GLN A 7 7.20 -10.21 -6.10
N LEU A 8 7.87 -9.05 -6.29
CA LEU A 8 7.54 -8.08 -7.32
C LEU A 8 7.37 -8.77 -8.68
N GLN A 9 6.23 -8.54 -9.32
CA GLN A 9 5.95 -9.02 -10.67
C GLN A 9 5.97 -7.84 -11.63
N MET A 10 6.66 -7.98 -12.76
CA MET A 10 6.63 -7.01 -13.85
C MET A 10 6.63 -7.77 -15.18
N LYS A 11 6.05 -7.16 -16.22
CA LYS A 11 5.99 -7.79 -17.55
C LYS A 11 7.37 -8.10 -18.15
N SER A 12 8.39 -7.32 -17.78
CA SER A 12 9.76 -7.46 -18.27
C SER A 12 10.67 -7.85 -17.12
N GLN A 13 11.39 -8.97 -17.30
CA GLN A 13 12.34 -9.46 -16.31
C GLN A 13 13.48 -8.45 -16.08
N SER A 14 14.02 -7.85 -17.14
CA SER A 14 15.09 -6.84 -17.00
C SER A 14 14.64 -5.60 -16.22
N ARG A 15 13.41 -5.13 -16.43
CA ARG A 15 12.84 -4.03 -15.62
C ARG A 15 12.61 -4.44 -14.18
N ARG A 16 12.21 -5.70 -13.95
CA ARG A 16 12.06 -6.24 -12.60
C ARG A 16 13.40 -6.28 -11.87
N ASP A 17 14.44 -6.81 -12.50
CA ASP A 17 15.77 -6.91 -11.90
C ASP A 17 16.34 -5.52 -11.61
N TRP A 18 16.13 -4.55 -12.50
CA TRP A 18 16.48 -3.16 -12.26
C TRP A 18 15.71 -2.54 -11.08
N ALA A 19 14.40 -2.77 -10.99
CA ALA A 19 13.58 -2.29 -9.87
C ALA A 19 13.99 -2.91 -8.52
N LEU A 20 14.48 -4.14 -8.51
CA LEU A 20 15.00 -4.80 -7.30
C LEU A 20 16.39 -4.31 -6.89
N GLY A 21 17.10 -3.66 -7.82
CA GLY A 21 18.43 -3.10 -7.63
C GLY A 21 18.47 -1.95 -6.62
N ASP A 22 19.70 -1.54 -6.30
CA ASP A 22 20.01 -0.54 -5.27
C ASP A 22 19.53 0.88 -5.62
N GLU A 23 19.31 1.19 -6.89
CA GLU A 23 18.75 2.47 -7.33
C GLU A 23 17.26 2.65 -6.94
N PHE A 24 16.54 1.55 -6.70
CA PHE A 24 15.10 1.52 -6.41
C PHE A 24 14.81 0.81 -5.09
N PHE A 25 14.26 -0.41 -5.12
CA PHE A 25 13.83 -1.08 -3.88
C PHE A 25 14.99 -1.57 -3.03
N ASP A 26 16.16 -1.79 -3.63
CA ASP A 26 17.35 -2.29 -2.95
C ASP A 26 17.02 -3.55 -2.13
N ALA A 27 16.45 -4.53 -2.83
CA ALA A 27 15.79 -5.68 -2.20
C ALA A 27 16.74 -6.52 -1.35
N ALA A 28 18.05 -6.47 -1.63
CA ALA A 28 19.08 -7.14 -0.84
C ALA A 28 19.19 -6.58 0.57
N ARG A 29 19.12 -5.25 0.74
CA ARG A 29 19.19 -4.58 2.06
C ARG A 29 17.81 -4.34 2.66
N HIS A 30 16.79 -4.16 1.83
CA HIS A 30 15.43 -3.82 2.23
C HIS A 30 14.40 -4.79 1.63
N PRO A 31 14.35 -6.06 2.08
CA PRO A 31 13.57 -7.12 1.44
C PRO A 31 12.05 -7.01 1.66
N LYS A 32 11.57 -6.00 2.40
CA LYS A 32 10.18 -5.91 2.89
C LYS A 32 9.61 -4.52 2.69
N ILE A 33 8.41 -4.46 2.11
CA ILE A 33 7.50 -3.32 2.17
C ILE A 33 6.62 -3.51 3.40
N ARG A 34 6.39 -2.45 4.17
CA ARG A 34 5.46 -2.49 5.31
C ARG A 34 4.37 -1.45 5.14
N PHE A 35 3.15 -1.88 5.39
CA PHE A 35 1.97 -1.03 5.44
C PHE A 35 1.30 -1.20 6.79
N SER A 36 0.97 -0.09 7.44
CA SER A 36 0.13 -0.09 8.64
C SER A 36 -0.82 1.09 8.59
N ALA A 37 -2.11 0.82 8.76
CA ALA A 37 -3.11 1.86 8.95
C ALA A 37 -3.91 1.50 10.21
N SER A 38 -4.33 2.53 10.95
CA SER A 38 -5.25 2.38 12.06
C SER A 38 -6.55 3.06 11.68
N LEU A 39 -7.62 2.29 11.60
CA LEU A 39 -8.97 2.83 11.48
C LEU A 39 -9.47 3.17 12.88
N LYS A 40 -9.82 4.43 13.11
CA LYS A 40 -10.62 4.77 14.29
C LYS A 40 -12.05 4.30 14.08
N MET A 41 -12.70 3.89 15.17
CA MET A 41 -14.05 3.29 15.14
C MET A 41 -15.09 4.23 14.49
N ASP A 42 -14.96 5.54 14.72
CA ASP A 42 -15.80 6.58 14.12
C ASP A 42 -15.59 6.73 12.60
N GLN A 43 -14.34 6.65 12.13
CA GLN A 43 -14.00 6.66 10.70
C GLN A 43 -14.54 5.41 10.00
N MET A 44 -14.47 4.26 10.65
CA MET A 44 -15.02 3.00 10.15
C MET A 44 -16.56 3.04 10.07
N LEU A 45 -17.24 3.58 11.08
CA LEU A 45 -18.70 3.71 11.06
C LEU A 45 -19.17 4.67 9.96
N LYS A 46 -18.47 5.80 9.77
CA LYS A 46 -18.79 6.80 8.75
C LYS A 46 -18.54 6.31 7.32
N ALA A 47 -17.47 5.54 7.13
CA ALA A 47 -17.15 4.86 5.88
C ALA A 47 -18.24 3.88 5.41
N LEU A 48 -18.74 3.08 6.35
CA LEU A 48 -19.67 1.99 6.08
C LEU A 48 -21.12 2.47 5.93
N ALA A 49 -21.52 3.53 6.64
CA ALA A 49 -22.86 4.10 6.53
C ALA A 49 -23.19 4.63 5.13
N ASP A 50 -22.17 5.07 4.40
CA ASP A 50 -22.33 5.75 3.12
C ASP A 50 -21.93 4.90 1.91
N GLY A 51 -21.23 3.77 2.10
CA GLY A 51 -20.62 3.00 1.00
C GLY A 51 -19.63 3.82 0.16
N LYS A 52 -19.13 4.93 0.73
CA LYS A 52 -18.40 5.98 0.01
C LYS A 52 -16.90 5.88 0.19
N VAL A 53 -16.23 6.55 -0.73
CA VAL A 53 -14.80 6.85 -0.68
C VAL A 53 -14.47 7.64 0.59
N PHE A 54 -13.48 7.20 1.37
CA PHE A 54 -13.01 7.91 2.56
C PHE A 54 -11.51 7.74 2.77
N ASP A 55 -10.89 8.68 3.47
CA ASP A 55 -9.45 8.66 3.69
C ASP A 55 -9.10 8.04 5.05
N ILE A 56 -7.99 7.29 5.06
CA ILE A 56 -7.38 6.68 6.24
C ILE A 56 -5.93 7.10 6.31
N ASP A 57 -5.49 7.49 7.51
CA ASP A 57 -4.09 7.79 7.76
C ASP A 57 -3.35 6.50 8.16
N GLY A 58 -2.15 6.34 7.63
CA GLY A 58 -1.29 5.19 7.92
C GLY A 58 0.18 5.53 7.76
N GLN A 59 0.99 4.48 7.74
CA GLN A 59 2.42 4.53 7.52
C GLN A 59 2.77 3.56 6.38
N LEU A 60 3.68 4.00 5.54
CA LEU A 60 4.28 3.19 4.50
C LEU A 60 5.79 3.15 4.73
N SER A 61 6.35 1.95 4.77
CA SER A 61 7.79 1.74 4.78
C SER A 61 8.24 1.12 3.46
N LEU A 62 9.11 1.84 2.74
CA LEU A 62 9.73 1.40 1.48
C LEU A 62 11.22 1.71 1.53
N ARG A 63 12.05 0.75 1.09
CA ARG A 63 13.51 0.91 1.03
C ARG A 63 14.12 1.42 2.36
N GLY A 64 13.61 0.94 3.49
CA GLY A 64 14.05 1.36 4.83
C GLY A 64 13.47 2.68 5.33
N GLU A 65 12.97 3.56 4.45
CA GLU A 65 12.33 4.82 4.82
C GLU A 65 10.88 4.61 5.23
N THR A 66 10.44 5.27 6.31
CA THR A 66 9.06 5.18 6.81
C THR A 66 8.45 6.56 6.94
N HIS A 67 7.26 6.72 6.37
CA HIS A 67 6.58 8.00 6.35
C HIS A 67 5.06 7.86 6.47
N GLY A 68 4.43 8.88 7.04
CA GLY A 68 2.98 9.01 7.08
C GLY A 68 2.40 9.08 5.67
N GLN A 69 1.35 8.30 5.42
CA GLN A 69 0.69 8.23 4.13
C GLN A 69 -0.82 8.23 4.32
N ARG A 70 -1.51 9.05 3.53
CA ARG A 70 -2.94 9.00 3.40
C ARG A 70 -3.30 7.99 2.31
N PHE A 71 -4.17 7.07 2.66
CA PHE A 71 -4.76 6.12 1.73
C PHE A 71 -6.23 6.44 1.61
N GLN A 72 -6.77 6.29 0.42
CA GLN A 72 -8.18 6.44 0.16
C GLN A 72 -8.79 5.06 0.00
N VAL A 73 -9.80 4.75 0.81
CA VAL A 73 -10.64 3.57 0.57
C VAL A 73 -11.55 3.90 -0.58
N THR A 74 -11.44 3.18 -1.69
CA THR A 74 -12.23 3.43 -2.90
C THR A 74 -13.44 2.51 -2.99
N GLN A 75 -13.35 1.31 -2.41
CA GLN A 75 -14.42 0.31 -2.37
C GLN A 75 -14.33 -0.51 -1.07
N SER A 76 -15.47 -0.92 -0.52
CA SER A 76 -15.57 -1.79 0.64
C SER A 76 -16.83 -2.65 0.57
N THR A 77 -16.69 -3.96 0.83
CA THR A 77 -17.83 -4.89 0.99
C THR A 77 -18.07 -5.29 2.44
N CYS A 78 -17.37 -4.65 3.39
CA CYS A 78 -17.48 -5.00 4.80
C CYS A 78 -18.84 -4.63 5.37
N GLU A 79 -19.50 -5.61 5.97
CA GLU A 79 -20.73 -5.44 6.73
C GLU A 79 -20.41 -5.64 8.21
N PHE A 80 -20.71 -4.65 9.05
CA PHE A 80 -20.33 -4.70 10.46
C PHE A 80 -21.16 -5.70 11.29
N THR A 81 -22.39 -5.99 10.85
CA THR A 81 -23.31 -6.89 11.53
C THR A 81 -23.03 -8.36 11.24
N SER A 82 -22.40 -8.66 10.10
CA SER A 82 -22.00 -10.00 9.74
C SER A 82 -20.53 -10.20 10.09
N LYS A 83 -20.23 -11.24 10.87
CA LYS A 83 -18.84 -11.68 11.12
C LYS A 83 -18.28 -12.40 9.89
N SER A 84 -18.46 -11.83 8.70
CA SER A 84 -18.04 -12.41 7.43
C SER A 84 -16.72 -11.84 6.97
N ALA A 85 -16.05 -12.58 6.09
CA ALA A 85 -14.94 -12.03 5.33
C ALA A 85 -15.43 -10.86 4.45
N CYS A 86 -14.56 -9.91 4.19
CA CYS A 86 -14.87 -8.78 3.32
C CYS A 86 -13.65 -8.29 2.54
N ASP A 87 -13.92 -7.55 1.48
CA ASP A 87 -12.93 -6.98 0.59
C ASP A 87 -12.87 -5.46 0.74
N ILE A 88 -11.64 -4.93 0.73
CA ILE A 88 -11.37 -3.50 0.77
C ILE A 88 -10.38 -3.16 -0.34
N GLU A 89 -10.67 -2.10 -1.07
CA GLU A 89 -9.73 -1.49 -2.01
C GLU A 89 -9.24 -0.15 -1.47
N LEU A 90 -7.91 0.01 -1.47
CA LEU A 90 -7.23 1.24 -1.11
C LEU A 90 -6.45 1.79 -2.31
N SER A 91 -6.44 3.11 -2.47
CA SER A 91 -5.55 3.83 -3.37
C SER A 91 -4.65 4.79 -2.60
N ALA A 92 -3.46 5.05 -3.14
CA ALA A 92 -2.59 6.11 -2.65
C ALA A 92 -1.61 6.53 -3.75
N ASP A 93 -1.35 7.83 -3.84
CA ASP A 93 -0.25 8.38 -4.61
C ASP A 93 0.95 8.63 -3.69
N ILE A 94 2.13 8.19 -4.12
CA ILE A 94 3.39 8.40 -3.40
C ILE A 94 4.46 9.01 -4.29
N SER A 95 5.37 9.79 -3.68
CA SER A 95 6.60 10.23 -4.32
C SER A 95 7.70 9.20 -4.07
N ARG A 96 8.28 8.64 -5.14
CA ARG A 96 9.42 7.70 -5.02
C ARG A 96 10.65 8.37 -4.39
N LYS A 97 10.89 9.65 -4.66
CA LYS A 97 11.98 10.42 -4.03
C LYS A 97 11.84 10.49 -2.51
N ARG A 98 10.62 10.56 -1.99
CA ARG A 98 10.38 10.56 -0.53
C ARG A 98 10.93 9.30 0.13
N PHE A 99 11.00 8.18 -0.59
CA PHE A 99 11.55 6.90 -0.12
C PHE A 99 12.98 6.64 -0.64
N GLY A 100 13.73 7.70 -0.94
CA GLY A 100 15.13 7.63 -1.39
C GLY A 100 15.32 7.19 -2.84
N MET A 101 14.26 6.79 -3.56
CA MET A 101 14.34 6.31 -4.94
C MET A 101 14.34 7.48 -5.92
N ALA A 102 15.40 8.28 -5.93
CA ALA A 102 15.50 9.53 -6.71
C ALA A 102 16.17 9.38 -8.09
N ALA A 103 16.77 8.24 -8.39
CA ALA A 103 17.50 7.99 -9.64
C ALA A 103 16.61 8.22 -10.88
N HIS A 104 17.22 8.57 -12.02
CA HIS A 104 16.51 8.69 -13.31
C HIS A 104 15.31 9.64 -13.31
N SER A 105 15.34 10.74 -12.53
CA SER A 105 14.23 11.70 -12.40
C SER A 105 13.82 12.43 -13.68
N PHE A 106 14.68 12.42 -14.70
CA PHE A 106 14.37 12.96 -16.03
C PHE A 106 13.64 11.95 -16.93
N ALA A 107 13.76 10.65 -16.65
CA ALA A 107 13.21 9.58 -17.48
C ALA A 107 12.03 8.85 -16.84
N LEU A 108 11.91 8.89 -15.50
CA LEU A 108 10.86 8.22 -14.74
C LEU A 108 10.07 9.21 -13.88
N ALA A 109 8.74 9.11 -13.94
CA ALA A 109 7.83 9.89 -13.11
C ALA A 109 8.14 9.71 -11.62
N ASP A 110 7.99 10.79 -10.84
CA ASP A 110 8.16 10.72 -9.38
C ASP A 110 6.91 10.19 -8.68
N ASN A 111 5.73 10.50 -9.21
CA ASN A 111 4.47 10.01 -8.67
C ASN A 111 4.23 8.55 -9.03
N VAL A 112 3.91 7.74 -8.04
CA VAL A 112 3.51 6.34 -8.19
C VAL A 112 2.12 6.17 -7.59
N SER A 113 1.15 5.86 -8.45
CA SER A 113 -0.19 5.49 -8.03
C SER A 113 -0.21 4.02 -7.63
N MET A 114 -0.59 3.77 -6.38
CA MET A 114 -0.72 2.44 -5.80
C MET A 114 -2.19 2.09 -5.63
N LYS A 115 -2.50 0.82 -5.90
CA LYS A 115 -3.77 0.19 -5.57
C LYS A 115 -3.48 -1.03 -4.73
N ILE A 116 -4.18 -1.17 -3.60
CA ILE A 116 -4.03 -2.28 -2.66
C ILE A 116 -5.40 -2.93 -2.54
N GLN A 117 -5.45 -4.24 -2.78
CA GLN A 117 -6.66 -5.04 -2.58
C GLN A 117 -6.44 -5.94 -1.38
N LEU A 118 -7.34 -5.85 -0.41
CA LEU A 118 -7.27 -6.59 0.83
C LEU A 118 -8.50 -7.49 0.95
N HIS A 119 -8.26 -8.77 1.21
CA HIS A 119 -9.29 -9.70 1.67
C HIS A 119 -9.11 -9.89 3.18
N LEU A 120 -10.10 -9.45 3.94
CA LEU A 120 -10.12 -9.54 5.40
C LEU A 120 -10.91 -10.78 5.81
N VAL A 121 -10.31 -11.60 6.65
CA VAL A 121 -10.96 -12.76 7.27
C VAL A 121 -11.08 -12.53 8.77
N MET A 122 -12.21 -12.92 9.34
CA MET A 122 -12.37 -12.96 10.79
C MET A 122 -11.54 -14.14 11.32
N LEU A 123 -10.59 -13.84 12.20
CA LEU A 123 -9.91 -14.89 12.95
C LEU A 123 -10.89 -15.42 14.00
N ALA A 124 -11.19 -16.73 13.93
CA ALA A 124 -11.92 -17.39 15.01
C ALA A 124 -11.10 -17.26 16.32
N PRO A 125 -11.76 -17.04 17.46
CA PRO A 125 -11.09 -16.93 18.76
C PRO A 125 -10.36 -18.21 19.16
#